data_AF-A0A838RIR1-F1
#
_entry.id   AF-A0A838RIR1-F1
#
_cell.length_a   1.000
_cell.length_b   1.000
_cell.length_c   1.000
_cell.angle_alpha   90.00
_cell.angle_beta   90.00
_cell.angle_gamma   90.00
#
_symmetry.space_group_name_H-M   'P 1'
#
loop_
_entity.id
_entity.type
_entity.pdbx_description
1 polymer ?
#
loop_
_entity_poly.entity_id
_entity_poly.type
_entity_poly.pdbx_seq_one_letter_code
_entity_poly.pdbx_strand_id
1 'polypeptide(L)'
;DQIVVADGSDVRLLSLAQVTAPVWYNPLLGGALASLLIAGLAWYLATMPTRPTLRVAAEDQSVEGLMARRRMLHESIADVERLRRDGEMTPDAYLARLKQLRHDLADTNAALVKSGASIKPETMACPHCGGSLPLGVDRCDYCGQIVIA
;
A
#
# COMPACT_ATOMS: atom_id res chain seq x y z
N ASP A 1 -40.90 -3.09 -50.28
CA ASP A 1 -40.76 -4.17 -51.27
C ASP A 1 -42.06 -4.93 -51.45
N GLN A 2 -42.49 -5.06 -52.71
CA GLN A 2 -43.63 -5.89 -53.09
C GLN A 2 -43.08 -7.15 -53.75
N ILE A 3 -43.39 -8.31 -53.17
CA ILE A 3 -43.03 -9.60 -53.74
C ILE A 3 -44.30 -10.14 -54.41
N VAL A 4 -44.23 -10.35 -55.72
CA VAL A 4 -45.34 -10.93 -56.48
C VAL A 4 -45.19 -12.44 -56.47
N VAL A 5 -46.10 -13.13 -55.80
CA VAL A 5 -46.21 -14.59 -55.87
C VAL A 5 -47.43 -14.90 -56.73
N ALA A 6 -47.22 -15.51 -57.89
CA ALA A 6 -48.27 -15.95 -58.79
C ALA A 6 -48.51 -17.44 -58.58
N ASP A 7 -49.71 -17.80 -58.12
CA ASP A 7 -50.23 -19.17 -58.20
C ASP A 7 -51.30 -19.19 -59.32
N GLY A 8 -51.41 -20.32 -60.02
CA GLY A 8 -51.94 -20.47 -61.38
C GLY A 8 -53.40 -20.07 -61.65
N SER A 9 -54.09 -19.46 -60.69
CA SER A 9 -55.46 -18.98 -60.87
C SER A 9 -55.77 -17.62 -60.23
N ASP A 10 -54.86 -16.99 -59.48
CA ASP A 10 -55.11 -15.65 -58.91
C ASP A 10 -53.81 -14.92 -58.51
N VAL A 11 -53.72 -13.63 -58.85
CA VAL A 11 -52.63 -12.75 -58.42
C VAL A 11 -53.08 -11.96 -57.19
N ARG A 12 -52.55 -12.30 -56.01
CA ARG A 12 -52.83 -11.56 -54.77
C ARG A 12 -51.63 -10.73 -54.33
N LEU A 13 -51.84 -9.42 -54.22
CA LEU A 13 -50.86 -8.48 -53.66
C LEU A 13 -50.87 -8.62 -52.13
N LEU A 14 -49.93 -9.38 -51.58
CA LEU A 14 -49.69 -9.46 -50.14
C LEU A 14 -48.77 -8.30 -49.72
N SER A 15 -49.34 -7.25 -49.13
CA SER A 15 -48.55 -6.22 -48.46
C SER A 15 -48.01 -6.78 -47.15
N LEU A 16 -46.71 -7.12 -47.09
CA LEU A 16 -46.05 -7.38 -45.82
C LEU A 16 -46.07 -6.08 -45.00
N ALA A 17 -46.91 -6.03 -43.98
CA ALA A 17 -46.82 -5.00 -42.95
C ALA A 17 -45.49 -5.19 -42.22
N GLN A 18 -44.54 -4.31 -42.48
CA GLN A 18 -43.25 -4.29 -41.79
C GLN A 18 -43.49 -3.86 -40.34
N VAL A 19 -43.65 -4.84 -39.45
CA VAL A 19 -43.73 -4.59 -38.01
C VAL A 19 -42.31 -4.32 -37.53
N THR A 20 -41.94 -3.04 -37.41
CA THR A 20 -40.67 -2.65 -36.80
C THR A 20 -40.69 -3.04 -35.32
N ALA A 21 -39.69 -3.81 -34.91
CA ALA A 21 -39.51 -4.15 -33.51
C ALA A 21 -39.38 -2.85 -32.68
N PRO A 22 -40.03 -2.78 -31.51
CA PRO A 22 -40.02 -1.55 -30.72
C PRO A 22 -38.60 -1.18 -30.29
N VAL A 23 -38.26 0.12 -30.33
CA VAL A 23 -36.90 0.66 -30.08
C VAL A 23 -36.25 0.27 -28.74
N TRP A 24 -37.04 -0.24 -27.79
CA TRP A 24 -36.61 -0.71 -26.47
C TRP A 24 -36.07 -2.15 -26.47
N TYR A 25 -36.25 -2.91 -27.55
CA TYR A 25 -35.75 -4.28 -27.70
C TYR A 25 -34.45 -4.34 -28.54
N ASN A 26 -33.56 -3.36 -28.34
CA ASN A 26 -32.28 -3.34 -29.03
C ASN A 26 -31.15 -3.76 -28.07
N PRO A 27 -30.50 -4.92 -28.27
CA PRO A 27 -29.43 -5.40 -27.38
C PRO A 27 -28.26 -4.41 -27.26
N LEU A 28 -28.04 -3.59 -28.29
CA LEU A 28 -27.04 -2.50 -28.27
C LEU A 28 -27.35 -1.45 -27.20
N LEU A 29 -28.63 -1.15 -26.98
CA LEU A 29 -29.08 -0.13 -26.03
C LEU A 29 -28.97 -0.63 -24.59
N GLY A 30 -29.24 -1.91 -24.37
CA GLY A 30 -29.00 -2.57 -23.08
C GLY A 30 -27.52 -2.59 -22.70
N GLY A 31 -26.64 -2.94 -23.64
CA GLY A 31 -25.19 -2.93 -23.42
C GLY A 31 -24.64 -1.53 -23.11
N ALA A 32 -25.10 -0.51 -23.84
CA ALA A 32 -24.70 0.88 -23.61
C ALA A 32 -25.09 1.36 -22.20
N LEU A 33 -26.32 1.10 -21.76
CA LEU A 33 -26.78 1.47 -20.42
C LEU A 33 -25.97 0.79 -19.30
N ALA A 34 -25.69 -0.51 -19.44
CA ALA A 34 -24.89 -1.24 -18.46
C ALA A 34 -23.47 -0.65 -18.33
N SER A 35 -22.83 -0.33 -19.46
CA SER A 35 -21.49 0.28 -19.45
C SER A 35 -21.45 1.65 -18.80
N LEU A 36 -22.49 2.47 -19.02
CA LEU A 36 -22.62 3.81 -18.44
C LEU A 36 -22.80 3.75 -16.92
N LEU A 37 -23.55 2.75 -16.43
CA LEU A 37 -23.75 2.51 -15.00
C LEU A 37 -22.46 2.12 -14.29
N ILE A 38 -21.68 1.21 -14.88
CA ILE A 38 -20.39 0.77 -14.33
C ILE A 38 -19.39 1.93 -14.32
N ALA A 39 -19.31 2.70 -15.39
CA ALA A 39 -18.43 3.87 -15.48
C ALA A 39 -18.78 4.93 -14.43
N GLY A 40 -20.08 5.21 -14.23
CA GLY A 40 -20.55 6.14 -13.21
C GLY A 40 -20.19 5.70 -11.78
N LEU A 41 -20.37 4.41 -11.47
CA LEU A 41 -20.00 3.85 -10.17
C LEU A 41 -18.48 3.91 -9.93
N ALA A 42 -17.68 3.58 -10.94
CA ALA A 42 -16.22 3.66 -10.84
C ALA A 42 -15.73 5.09 -10.60
N TRP A 43 -16.28 6.06 -11.34
CA TRP A 43 -15.96 7.47 -11.14
C TRP A 43 -16.37 7.96 -9.75
N TYR A 44 -17.57 7.59 -9.30
CA TYR A 44 -18.07 7.97 -7.97
C TYR A 44 -17.16 7.44 -6.85
N LEU A 45 -16.76 6.17 -6.91
CA LEU A 45 -15.83 5.58 -5.94
C LEU A 45 -14.45 6.24 -6.00
N ALA A 46 -13.95 6.60 -7.18
CA ALA A 46 -12.68 7.30 -7.33
C ALA A 46 -12.68 8.71 -6.74
N THR A 47 -13.85 9.37 -6.66
CA THR A 47 -13.98 10.71 -6.06
C THR A 47 -14.10 10.71 -4.54
N MET A 48 -14.26 9.55 -3.89
CA MET A 48 -14.28 9.50 -2.42
C MET A 48 -12.86 9.62 -1.86
N PRO A 49 -12.61 10.55 -0.91
CA PRO A 49 -11.33 10.61 -0.21
C PRO A 49 -11.13 9.33 0.60
N THR A 50 -10.00 8.66 0.39
CA THR A 50 -9.60 7.48 1.17
C THR A 50 -9.65 7.81 2.66
N ARG A 51 -10.43 7.06 3.43
CA ARG A 51 -10.55 7.28 4.89
C ARG A 51 -9.16 7.14 5.52
N PRO A 52 -8.62 8.21 6.13
CA PRO A 52 -7.32 8.13 6.76
C PRO A 52 -7.39 7.22 7.98
N THR A 53 -6.59 6.16 7.99
CA THR A 53 -6.26 5.36 9.17
C THR A 53 -5.31 6.16 10.09
N LEU A 54 -5.69 7.38 10.48
CA LEU A 54 -4.79 8.33 11.15
C LEU A 54 -4.89 8.33 12.68
N ARG A 55 -5.89 7.66 13.27
CA ARG A 55 -6.05 7.73 14.74
C ARG A 55 -4.92 7.03 15.50
N VAL A 56 -4.33 5.97 14.96
CA VAL A 56 -3.19 5.29 15.58
C VAL A 56 -1.89 6.10 15.38
N ALA A 57 -1.71 6.70 14.19
CA ALA A 57 -0.52 7.49 13.88
C ALA A 57 -0.42 8.81 14.65
N ALA A 58 -1.55 9.40 15.07
CA ALA A 58 -1.55 10.65 15.85
C ALA A 58 -1.13 10.42 17.31
N GLU A 59 -1.48 9.28 17.90
CA GLU A 59 -1.11 8.90 19.27
C GLU A 59 0.37 8.47 19.33
N ASP A 60 0.86 7.81 18.26
CA ASP A 60 2.27 7.49 18.03
C ASP A 60 3.19 8.72 17.87
N GLN A 61 2.63 9.92 17.65
CA GLN A 61 3.40 11.18 17.55
C GLN A 61 3.49 11.95 18.87
N SER A 62 2.78 11.52 19.91
CA SER A 62 2.97 12.08 21.25
C SER A 62 4.36 11.72 21.78
N VAL A 63 4.99 12.62 22.54
CA VAL A 63 6.32 12.38 23.12
C VAL A 63 6.33 11.11 23.99
N GLU A 64 5.23 10.88 24.71
CA GLU A 64 5.04 9.70 25.55
C GLU A 64 4.91 8.41 24.71
N GLY A 65 4.14 8.44 23.62
CA GLY A 65 4.02 7.33 22.68
C GLY A 65 5.36 6.96 22.04
N LEU A 66 6.14 7.95 21.62
CA LEU A 66 7.48 7.74 21.06
C LEU A 66 8.47 7.19 22.09
N MET A 67 8.41 7.63 23.36
CA MET A 67 9.22 7.07 24.44
C MET A 67 8.84 5.62 24.75
N ALA A 68 7.55 5.29 24.76
CA ALA A 68 7.06 3.92 24.93
C ALA A 68 7.53 3.03 23.78
N ARG A 69 7.44 3.52 22.54
CA ARG A 69 7.94 2.83 21.34
C ARG A 69 9.44 2.57 21.42
N ARG A 70 10.23 3.56 21.88
CA ARG A 70 11.67 3.36 22.11
C ARG A 70 11.93 2.23 23.10
N ARG A 71 11.21 2.20 24.23
CA ARG A 71 11.36 1.14 25.24
C ARG A 71 11.03 -0.24 24.67
N MET A 72 9.92 -0.34 23.93
CA MET A 72 9.52 -1.57 23.26
C MET A 72 10.56 -2.05 22.25
N LEU A 73 11.17 -1.13 21.48
CA LEU A 73 12.22 -1.49 20.52
C LEU A 73 13.46 -2.06 21.22
N HIS A 74 13.87 -1.51 22.36
CA HIS A 74 14.95 -2.10 23.16
C HIS A 74 14.63 -3.50 23.66
N GLU A 75 13.41 -3.72 24.16
CA GLU A 75 12.95 -5.04 24.58
C GLU A 75 12.96 -6.04 23.42
N SER A 76 12.54 -5.61 22.23
CA SER A 76 12.55 -6.45 21.03
C SER A 76 13.96 -6.82 20.56
N ILE A 77 14.94 -5.91 20.69
CA ILE A 77 16.35 -6.20 20.38
C ILE A 77 16.90 -7.24 21.36
N ALA A 78 16.63 -7.05 22.66
CA ALA A 78 17.05 -8.00 23.68
C ALA A 78 16.42 -9.39 23.47
N ASP A 79 15.18 -9.45 22.99
CA ASP A 79 14.50 -10.71 22.71
C ASP A 79 15.09 -11.42 21.48
N VAL A 80 15.40 -10.68 20.41
CA VAL A 80 16.09 -11.23 19.23
C VAL A 80 17.48 -11.75 19.59
N GLU A 81 18.20 -11.10 20.51
CA GLU A 81 19.47 -11.60 21.04
C GLU A 81 19.30 -12.86 21.90
N ARG A 82 18.17 -13.04 22.58
CA ARG A 82 17.86 -14.29 23.29
C ARG A 82 17.56 -15.42 22.30
N LEU A 83 16.70 -15.19 21.31
CA LEU A 83 16.38 -16.17 20.26
C LEU A 83 17.63 -16.64 19.51
N ARG A 84 18.58 -15.74 19.23
CA ARG A 84 19.87 -16.12 18.65
C ARG A 84 20.68 -17.01 19.59
N ARG A 85 20.76 -16.68 20.87
CA ARG A 85 21.50 -17.47 21.88
C ARG A 85 20.90 -18.85 22.08
N ASP A 86 19.58 -18.95 22.01
CA ASP A 86 18.84 -20.20 22.16
C ASP A 86 18.88 -21.07 20.89
N GLY A 87 19.47 -20.55 19.80
CA GLY A 87 19.63 -21.27 18.53
C GLY A 87 18.36 -21.36 17.68
N GLU A 88 17.31 -20.61 18.06
CA GLU A 88 16.00 -20.61 17.39
C GLU A 88 15.97 -19.75 16.11
N MET A 89 17.03 -19.00 15.84
CA MET A 89 17.15 -18.11 14.68
C MET A 89 18.42 -18.36 13.87
N THR A 90 18.29 -18.38 12.55
CA THR A 90 19.44 -18.48 11.65
C THR A 90 20.27 -17.18 11.70
N PRO A 91 21.59 -17.25 11.47
CA PRO A 91 22.47 -16.07 11.50
C PRO A 91 22.02 -14.96 10.53
N ASP A 92 21.57 -15.33 9.33
CA ASP A 92 21.16 -14.36 8.32
C ASP A 92 19.83 -13.68 8.69
N ALA A 93 18.87 -14.44 9.22
CA ALA A 93 17.61 -13.89 9.71
C ALA A 93 17.84 -12.96 10.92
N TYR A 94 18.81 -13.29 11.77
CA TYR A 94 19.22 -12.44 12.89
C TYR A 94 19.79 -11.11 12.43
N LEU A 95 20.74 -11.12 11.50
CA LEU A 95 21.33 -9.88 11.00
C LEU A 95 20.28 -8.98 10.33
N ALA A 96 19.41 -9.56 9.49
CA ALA A 96 18.34 -8.81 8.85
C ALA A 96 17.37 -8.19 9.87
N ARG A 97 16.95 -8.97 10.88
CA ARG A 97 16.02 -8.48 11.91
C ARG A 97 16.65 -7.41 12.80
N LEU A 98 17.90 -7.61 13.20
CA LEU A 98 18.64 -6.66 14.04
C LEU A 98 18.85 -5.34 13.30
N LYS A 99 19.20 -5.40 12.00
CA LYS A 99 19.34 -4.21 11.14
C LYS A 99 18.03 -3.42 11.09
N GLN A 100 16.90 -4.10 10.87
CA GLN A 100 15.59 -3.46 10.84
C GLN A 100 15.26 -2.78 12.19
N LEU A 101 15.45 -3.48 13.31
CA LEU A 101 15.16 -2.92 14.65
C LEU A 101 16.04 -1.71 14.98
N ARG A 102 17.30 -1.71 14.57
CA ARG A 102 18.21 -0.56 14.71
C ARG A 102 17.76 0.64 13.87
N HIS A 103 17.26 0.39 12.66
CA HIS A 103 16.72 1.43 11.80
C HIS A 103 15.45 2.04 12.40
N ASP A 104 14.50 1.22 12.87
CA ASP A 104 13.27 1.67 13.53
C ASP A 104 13.57 2.50 14.81
N LEU A 105 14.62 2.12 15.54
CA LEU A 105 15.10 2.86 16.72
C LEU A 105 15.70 4.20 16.33
N ALA A 106 16.46 4.26 15.24
CA ALA A 106 17.00 5.51 14.69
C ALA A 106 15.89 6.48 14.29
N ASP A 107 14.87 5.99 13.57
CA ASP A 107 13.72 6.79 13.14
C ASP A 107 12.91 7.31 14.33
N THR A 108 12.70 6.45 15.34
CA THR A 108 12.00 6.82 16.58
C THR A 108 12.79 7.89 17.35
N ASN A 109 14.12 7.75 17.45
CA ASN A 109 14.98 8.76 18.06
C ASN A 109 14.97 10.08 17.27
N ALA A 110 15.00 10.02 15.94
CA ALA A 110 14.91 11.21 15.10
C ALA A 110 13.56 11.94 15.27
N ALA A 111 12.46 11.19 15.40
CA ALA A 111 11.14 11.73 15.70
C ALA A 111 11.09 12.40 17.09
N LEU A 112 11.70 11.76 18.11
CA LEU A 112 11.81 12.31 19.47
C LEU A 112 12.62 13.60 19.53
N VAL A 113 13.73 13.67 18.79
CA VAL A 113 14.53 14.89 18.68
C VAL A 113 13.73 15.99 17.98
N LYS A 114 13.01 15.67 16.89
CA LYS A 114 12.13 16.63 16.19
C LYS A 114 10.99 17.13 17.09
N SER A 115 10.45 16.29 17.96
CA SER A 115 9.40 16.67 18.92
C SER A 115 9.93 17.45 20.14
N GLY A 116 11.23 17.75 20.20
CA GLY A 116 11.84 18.57 21.25
C GLY A 116 12.18 17.81 22.53
N ALA A 117 12.14 16.47 22.53
CA ALA A 117 12.59 15.68 23.67
C ALA A 117 14.12 15.70 23.75
N SER A 118 14.70 16.01 24.93
CA SER A 118 16.15 16.00 25.16
C SER A 118 16.70 14.58 25.33
N ILE A 119 16.46 13.73 24.34
CA ILE A 119 17.00 12.39 24.32
C ILE A 119 18.38 12.42 23.66
N LYS A 120 19.38 11.83 24.32
CA LYS A 120 20.69 11.57 23.73
C LYS A 120 20.49 10.45 22.69
N PRO A 121 20.58 10.71 21.38
CA PRO A 121 20.45 9.67 20.37
C PRO A 121 21.57 8.67 20.57
N GLU A 122 21.23 7.38 20.52
CA GLU A 122 22.22 6.33 20.65
C GLU A 122 23.13 6.30 19.43
N THR A 123 24.43 6.22 19.70
CA THR A 123 25.46 6.19 18.68
C THR A 123 26.18 4.85 18.75
N MET A 124 26.55 4.32 17.59
CA MET A 124 27.39 3.15 17.46
C MET A 124 28.78 3.54 16.94
N ALA A 125 29.79 2.80 17.36
CA ALA A 125 31.12 2.94 16.79
C ALA A 125 31.16 2.27 15.42
N CYS A 126 31.71 2.96 14.41
CA CYS A 126 31.97 2.35 13.12
C CYS A 126 32.93 1.16 13.30
N PRO A 127 32.61 -0.04 12.79
CA PRO A 127 33.49 -1.21 12.90
C PRO A 127 34.81 -1.04 12.15
N HIS A 128 34.89 -0.07 11.24
CA HIS A 128 36.10 0.18 10.44
C HIS A 128 37.00 1.27 11.02
N CYS A 129 36.45 2.42 11.41
CA CYS A 129 37.25 3.56 11.87
C CYS A 129 37.04 3.95 13.35
N GLY A 130 36.12 3.29 14.06
CA GLY A 130 35.79 3.61 15.44
C GLY A 130 35.03 4.93 15.64
N GLY A 131 34.71 5.67 14.57
CA GLY A 131 33.95 6.93 14.64
C GLY A 131 32.53 6.71 15.16
N SER A 132 32.04 7.63 16.01
CA SER A 132 30.68 7.59 16.55
C SER A 132 29.67 7.99 15.48
N LEU A 133 28.79 7.09 15.09
CA LEU A 133 27.72 7.29 14.13
C LEU A 133 26.36 7.16 14.81
N PRO A 134 25.34 7.95 14.42
CA PRO A 134 23.97 7.65 14.85
C PRO A 134 23.57 6.25 14.39
N LEU A 135 22.74 5.54 15.16
CA LEU A 135 22.17 4.27 14.68
C LEU A 135 21.37 4.51 13.38
N GLY A 136 21.33 3.52 12.49
CA GLY A 136 20.49 3.54 11.28
C GLY A 136 21.07 4.20 10.03
N VAL A 137 22.33 4.68 10.05
CA VAL A 137 23.01 5.15 8.83
C VAL A 137 23.69 3.99 8.08
N ASP A 138 23.41 3.89 6.78
CA ASP A 138 24.04 2.87 5.91
C ASP A 138 25.49 3.22 5.55
N ARG A 139 25.94 4.45 5.78
CA ARG A 139 27.30 4.91 5.42
C ARG A 139 27.93 5.67 6.57
N CYS A 140 29.21 5.40 6.82
CA CYS A 140 29.99 6.15 7.79
C CYS A 140 30.43 7.48 7.17
N ASP A 141 30.07 8.61 7.80
CA ASP A 141 30.52 9.95 7.35
C ASP A 141 32.03 10.16 7.49
N TYR A 142 32.68 9.43 8.40
CA TYR A 142 34.12 9.57 8.66
C TYR A 142 34.98 8.78 7.67
N CYS A 143 34.68 7.50 7.43
CA CYS A 143 35.49 6.64 6.56
C CYS A 143 34.86 6.38 5.19
N GLY A 144 33.63 6.85 4.95
CA GLY A 144 32.94 6.72 3.68
C GLY A 144 32.51 5.29 3.32
N GLN A 145 32.77 4.30 4.18
CA GLN A 145 32.39 2.91 3.97
C GLN A 145 30.93 2.65 4.33
N ILE A 146 30.34 1.68 3.62
CA ILE A 146 29.01 1.18 3.92
C ILE A 146 29.10 0.42 5.23
N VAL A 147 28.40 0.90 6.25
CA VAL A 147 28.34 0.24 7.54
C VAL A 147 27.28 -0.83 7.41
N ILE A 148 27.72 -2.06 7.13
CA ILE A 148 26.88 -3.24 7.25
C ILE A 148 26.74 -3.50 8.74
N ALA A 149 25.79 -2.82 9.37
CA ALA A 149 25.39 -3.02 10.77
C ALA A 149 23.97 -3.54 10.87
#